data_AF-A0A3M2GB63-F1
#
_entry.id   AF-A0A3M2GB63-F1
#
_cell.length_a   1.000
_cell.length_b   1.000
_cell.length_c   1.000
_cell.angle_alpha   90.00
_cell.angle_beta   90.00
_cell.angle_gamma   90.00
#
_symmetry.space_group_name_H-M   'P 1'
#
loop_
_entity.id
_entity.type
_entity.pdbx_description
1 polymer ?
#
loop_
_entity_poly.entity_id
_entity_poly.type
_entity_poly.pdbx_seq_one_letter_code
_entity_poly.pdbx_strand_id
1 'polypeptide(L)'
;MLPLAGFIPHATSIALALTVMITLFYESPRAKAMEDFREKLYRRIREIRGREIAMIFQEPMTSLNPVYTVGLQIIEALKPKSVFDFLRDAVISGANSIRTSTFASKLRVVALFGGVILFFSQLFQGWTFQSSAMVSAFATGALIPGVFWGSVLLLDRLIPKAYHQQYETLFAEGVQLLRAVGISDPEKRMRDYPHQFSGGMRQRAMIAMALAKHPSLLIADEPTTALDVTIQAQILELMLEIKNKQNDSAVVLITHDLAVVAETCERVMVMYGGKIQEVAAVNTLFEAPKHPYTKGLLHSIPRPTQEKRERLETIRGMVPSILNFPAGCKFCTRCDEKLEKCETIEPDLLEVEPGHFVRCHLFSEVKS
;
A
#
# COMPACT_ATOMS: atom_id res chain seq x y z
N MET A 1 17.66 49.89 2.78
CA MET A 1 18.36 49.12 1.73
C MET A 1 19.13 48.00 2.42
N LEU A 2 18.77 46.73 2.19
CA LEU A 2 19.59 45.60 2.65
C LEU A 2 21.01 45.75 2.09
N PRO A 3 22.08 45.62 2.88
CA PRO A 3 23.43 45.79 2.40
C PRO A 3 23.79 44.60 1.50
N LEU A 4 23.57 44.77 0.19
CA LEU A 4 23.92 43.82 -0.87
C LEU A 4 25.38 43.33 -0.79
N ALA A 5 26.26 44.13 -0.19
CA ALA A 5 27.69 43.82 0.00
C ALA A 5 27.94 42.60 0.90
N GLY A 6 27.05 42.28 1.85
CA GLY A 6 27.21 41.10 2.74
C GLY A 6 26.57 39.82 2.20
N PHE A 7 25.63 39.94 1.26
CA PHE A 7 24.86 38.81 0.75
C PHE A 7 25.66 37.95 -0.23
N ILE A 8 26.46 38.57 -1.10
CA ILE A 8 27.24 37.86 -2.12
C ILE A 8 28.29 36.93 -1.49
N PRO A 9 29.10 37.35 -0.50
CA PRO A 9 30.05 36.46 0.19
C PRO A 9 29.38 35.32 0.95
N HIS A 10 28.22 35.56 1.58
CA HIS A 10 27.47 34.52 2.27
C HIS A 10 26.82 33.52 1.31
N ALA A 11 26.19 33.99 0.24
CA ALA A 11 25.58 33.13 -0.77
C ALA A 11 26.63 32.27 -1.49
N THR A 12 27.80 32.83 -1.80
CA THR A 12 28.92 32.08 -2.38
C THR A 12 29.51 31.07 -1.40
N SER A 13 29.67 31.42 -0.12
CA SER A 13 30.11 30.48 0.91
C SER A 13 29.13 29.32 1.10
N ILE A 14 27.82 29.60 1.11
CA ILE A 14 26.77 28.58 1.24
C ILE A 14 26.75 27.69 -0.01
N ALA A 15 26.83 28.27 -1.20
CA ALA A 15 26.90 27.52 -2.45
C ALA A 15 28.15 26.62 -2.50
N LEU A 16 29.31 27.13 -2.08
CA LEU A 16 30.55 26.36 -2.03
C LEU A 16 30.47 25.23 -1.00
N ALA A 17 29.96 25.50 0.20
CA ALA A 17 29.78 24.49 1.24
C ALA A 17 28.79 23.39 0.81
N LEU A 18 27.66 23.77 0.21
CA LEU A 18 26.71 22.83 -0.39
C LEU A 18 27.38 22.01 -1.49
N THR A 19 28.13 22.65 -2.38
CA THR A 19 28.84 21.96 -3.47
C THR A 19 29.83 20.95 -2.90
N VAL A 20 30.75 21.37 -2.02
CA VAL A 20 31.75 20.49 -1.40
C VAL A 20 31.11 19.35 -0.63
N MET A 21 30.06 19.62 0.14
CA MET A 21 29.33 18.59 0.89
C MET A 21 28.65 17.61 -0.06
N ILE A 22 27.96 18.09 -1.09
CA ILE A 22 27.32 17.23 -2.10
C ILE A 22 28.37 16.38 -2.82
N THR A 23 29.48 16.98 -3.26
CA THR A 23 30.57 16.28 -3.96
C THR A 23 31.21 15.22 -3.06
N LEU A 24 31.56 15.55 -1.80
CA LEU A 24 32.18 14.60 -0.88
C LEU A 24 31.24 13.44 -0.51
N PHE A 25 29.95 13.72 -0.34
CA PHE A 25 28.99 12.70 0.08
C PHE A 25 28.50 11.83 -1.08
N TYR A 26 28.20 12.43 -2.23
CA TYR A 26 27.61 11.75 -3.39
C TYR A 26 28.64 11.27 -4.43
N GLU A 27 29.82 11.88 -4.56
CA GLU A 27 30.86 11.40 -5.49
C GLU A 27 31.88 10.47 -4.83
N SER A 28 31.71 10.10 -3.56
CA SER A 28 32.61 9.15 -2.92
C SER A 28 32.61 7.81 -3.71
N PRO A 29 33.79 7.21 -3.96
CA PRO A 29 33.87 5.91 -4.64
C PRO A 29 33.03 4.82 -3.95
N ARG A 30 32.84 4.94 -2.63
CA ARG A 30 31.96 4.07 -1.84
C ARG A 30 30.48 4.25 -2.16
N ALA A 31 30.03 5.49 -2.36
CA ALA A 31 28.64 5.77 -2.75
C ALA A 31 28.34 5.19 -4.14
N LYS A 32 29.23 5.39 -5.12
CA LYS A 32 29.10 4.77 -6.46
C LYS A 32 29.10 3.24 -6.41
N ALA A 33 30.02 2.63 -5.65
CA ALA A 33 30.07 1.18 -5.51
C ALA A 33 28.80 0.61 -4.83
N MET A 34 28.26 1.33 -3.84
CA MET A 34 27.00 0.97 -3.18
C MET A 34 25.80 1.11 -4.12
N GLU A 35 25.77 2.16 -4.93
CA GLU A 35 24.73 2.40 -5.93
C GLU A 35 24.74 1.30 -7.00
N ASP A 36 25.91 0.96 -7.55
CA ASP A 36 26.10 -0.14 -8.50
C ASP A 36 25.70 -1.50 -7.90
N PHE A 37 26.04 -1.75 -6.63
CA PHE A 37 25.64 -2.95 -5.93
C PHE A 37 24.11 -3.03 -5.76
N ARG A 38 23.47 -1.94 -5.32
CA ARG A 38 22.01 -1.83 -5.19
C ARG A 38 21.31 -1.98 -6.55
N GLU A 39 21.84 -1.32 -7.59
CA GLU A 39 21.39 -1.44 -8.97
C GLU A 39 21.35 -2.90 -9.40
N LYS A 40 22.46 -3.63 -9.24
CA LYS A 40 22.56 -5.06 -9.59
C LYS A 40 21.59 -5.92 -8.76
N LEU A 41 21.47 -5.64 -7.46
CA LEU A 41 20.60 -6.40 -6.55
C LEU A 41 19.11 -6.21 -6.89
N TYR A 42 18.69 -4.99 -7.20
CA TYR A 42 17.28 -4.65 -7.40
C TYR A 42 16.83 -4.69 -8.86
N ARG A 43 17.72 -4.70 -9.85
CA ARG A 43 17.35 -4.73 -11.28
C ARG A 43 16.42 -5.90 -11.60
N ARG A 44 16.79 -7.11 -11.19
CA ARG A 44 15.97 -8.32 -11.42
C ARG A 44 14.63 -8.27 -10.68
N ILE A 45 14.61 -7.68 -9.48
CA ILE A 45 13.37 -7.52 -8.72
C ILE A 45 12.44 -6.50 -9.39
N ARG A 46 12.97 -5.43 -10.01
CA ARG A 46 12.17 -4.43 -10.73
C ARG A 46 11.53 -4.97 -12.01
N GLU A 47 12.16 -5.95 -12.65
CA GLU A 47 11.59 -6.63 -13.83
C GLU A 47 10.40 -7.52 -13.45
N ILE A 48 10.43 -8.12 -12.25
CA ILE A 48 9.38 -9.01 -11.76
C ILE A 48 8.24 -8.22 -11.10
N ARG A 49 8.56 -7.22 -10.27
CA ARG A 49 7.53 -6.49 -9.51
C ARG A 49 6.62 -5.66 -10.40
N GLY A 50 5.33 -5.70 -10.11
CA GLY A 50 4.29 -4.94 -10.79
C GLY A 50 3.69 -5.70 -11.97
N ARG A 51 4.49 -6.05 -12.99
CA ARG A 51 3.97 -6.74 -14.18
C ARG A 51 3.92 -8.26 -14.03
N GLU A 52 4.95 -8.90 -13.47
CA GLU A 52 4.93 -10.35 -13.28
C GLU A 52 4.22 -10.70 -11.97
N ILE A 53 4.58 -10.02 -10.87
CA ILE A 53 4.05 -10.29 -9.54
C ILE A 53 3.66 -8.98 -8.85
N ALA A 54 2.43 -8.92 -8.35
CA ALA A 54 1.95 -7.88 -7.45
C ALA A 54 1.40 -8.50 -6.16
N MET A 55 1.41 -7.72 -5.08
CA MET A 55 0.91 -8.15 -3.78
C MET A 55 0.02 -7.08 -3.15
N ILE A 56 -1.10 -7.50 -2.59
CA ILE A 56 -1.99 -6.70 -1.73
C ILE A 56 -1.72 -7.18 -0.30
N PHE A 57 -1.26 -6.27 0.56
CA PHE A 57 -0.94 -6.58 1.95
C PHE A 57 -2.16 -6.44 2.87
N GLN A 58 -2.20 -7.21 3.96
CA GLN A 58 -3.29 -7.12 4.95
C GLN A 58 -3.40 -5.72 5.58
N GLU A 59 -2.28 -5.05 5.85
CA GLU A 59 -2.25 -3.74 6.51
C GLU A 59 -1.84 -2.60 5.54
N PRO A 60 -2.77 -1.75 5.09
CA PRO A 60 -2.45 -0.69 4.13
C PRO A 60 -1.63 0.45 4.75
N MET A 61 -1.61 0.59 6.07
CA MET A 61 -0.86 1.64 6.79
C MET A 61 0.65 1.48 6.69
N THR A 62 1.14 0.24 6.60
CA THR A 62 2.57 -0.06 6.45
C THR A 62 3.02 0.07 5.00
N SER A 63 2.07 0.04 4.06
CA SER A 63 2.33 0.01 2.62
C SER A 63 2.35 1.40 1.97
N LEU A 64 1.57 2.35 2.48
CA LEU A 64 1.54 3.73 1.98
C LEU A 64 2.52 4.63 2.73
N ASN A 65 3.29 5.42 1.98
CA ASN A 65 4.17 6.42 2.57
C ASN A 65 3.38 7.68 2.99
N PRO A 66 3.37 8.06 4.27
CA PRO A 66 2.55 9.18 4.76
C PRO A 66 3.03 10.56 4.30
N VAL A 67 4.28 10.69 3.84
CA VAL A 67 4.84 11.99 3.39
C VAL A 67 4.53 12.31 1.93
N TYR A 68 3.96 11.36 1.19
CA TYR A 68 3.61 11.52 -0.22
C TYR A 68 2.11 11.45 -0.43
N THR A 69 1.61 12.15 -1.44
CA THR A 69 0.20 12.03 -1.83
C THR A 69 -0.08 10.64 -2.39
N VAL A 70 -1.34 10.21 -2.29
CA VAL A 70 -1.78 8.92 -2.84
C VAL A 70 -1.57 8.88 -4.35
N GLY A 71 -1.87 9.98 -5.05
CA GLY A 71 -1.69 10.03 -6.50
C GLY A 71 -0.23 9.93 -6.94
N LEU A 72 0.72 10.47 -6.17
CA LEU A 72 2.14 10.34 -6.48
C LEU A 72 2.61 8.88 -6.39
N GLN A 73 2.14 8.15 -5.37
CA GLN A 73 2.44 6.73 -5.18
C GLN A 73 1.79 5.85 -6.27
N ILE A 74 0.56 6.17 -6.69
CA ILE A 74 -0.10 5.49 -7.81
C ILE A 74 0.63 5.75 -9.13
N ILE A 75 1.03 6.98 -9.39
CA ILE A 75 1.78 7.35 -10.59
C ILE A 75 3.15 6.65 -10.61
N GLU A 76 3.80 6.49 -9.45
CA GLU A 76 5.04 5.72 -9.34
C GLU A 76 4.85 4.24 -9.69
N ALA A 77 3.74 3.62 -9.26
CA ALA A 77 3.38 2.26 -9.64
C ALA A 77 3.12 2.12 -11.16
N LEU A 78 2.54 3.15 -11.78
CA LEU A 78 2.36 3.22 -13.24
C LEU A 78 3.66 3.49 -13.99
N LYS A 79 4.57 4.28 -13.45
CA LYS A 79 5.85 4.56 -14.10
C LYS A 79 6.92 4.83 -13.04
N PRO A 80 7.98 4.02 -12.99
CA PRO A 80 9.11 4.28 -12.10
C PRO A 80 9.70 5.68 -12.36
N LYS A 81 9.96 6.44 -11.30
CA LYS A 81 10.45 7.81 -11.37
C LYS A 81 11.83 7.95 -10.75
N SER A 82 12.64 8.84 -11.31
CA SER A 82 13.88 9.29 -10.68
C SER A 82 13.60 10.38 -9.64
N VAL A 83 14.57 10.66 -8.76
CA VAL A 83 14.47 11.75 -7.78
C VAL A 83 14.15 13.10 -8.45
N PHE A 84 14.75 13.36 -9.62
CA PHE A 84 14.49 14.59 -10.36
C PHE A 84 13.07 14.64 -10.95
N ASP A 85 12.49 13.49 -11.29
CA ASP A 85 11.11 13.42 -11.77
C ASP A 85 10.12 13.72 -10.64
N PHE A 86 10.38 13.25 -9.42
CA PHE A 86 9.59 13.63 -8.24
C PHE A 86 9.61 15.14 -7.98
N LEU A 87 10.78 15.78 -8.13
CA LEU A 87 10.89 17.24 -8.00
C LEU A 87 10.09 17.96 -9.08
N ARG A 88 10.14 17.49 -10.34
CA ARG A 88 9.33 18.06 -11.44
C ARG A 88 7.84 17.93 -11.15
N ASP A 89 7.39 16.76 -10.69
CA ASP A 89 5.98 16.54 -10.34
C ASP A 89 5.53 17.45 -9.20
N ALA A 90 6.36 17.63 -8.18
CA ALA A 90 6.07 18.52 -7.06
C ALA A 90 5.93 19.98 -7.53
N VAL A 91 6.79 20.42 -8.45
CA VAL A 91 6.71 21.76 -9.07
C VAL A 91 5.43 21.91 -9.88
N ILE A 92 5.08 20.95 -10.75
CA ILE A 92 3.85 20.99 -11.57
C ILE A 92 2.60 21.02 -10.68
N SER A 93 2.54 20.12 -9.69
CA SER A 93 1.43 20.04 -8.73
C SER A 93 1.30 21.33 -7.91
N GLY A 94 2.43 21.86 -7.43
CA GLY A 94 2.49 23.14 -6.71
C GLY A 94 2.03 24.32 -7.56
N ALA A 95 2.51 24.42 -8.81
CA ALA A 95 2.12 25.46 -9.75
C ALA A 95 0.62 25.42 -10.06
N ASN A 96 0.05 24.23 -10.27
CA ASN A 96 -1.39 24.04 -10.48
C ASN A 96 -2.21 24.44 -9.25
N SER A 97 -1.74 24.11 -8.04
CA SER A 97 -2.39 24.55 -6.79
C SER A 97 -2.38 26.08 -6.65
N ILE A 98 -1.26 26.73 -6.99
CA ILE A 98 -1.14 28.19 -6.97
C ILE A 98 -2.07 28.85 -8.00
N ARG A 99 -2.19 28.29 -9.21
CA ARG A 99 -3.07 28.81 -10.27
C ARG A 99 -4.55 28.71 -9.89
N THR A 100 -4.95 27.63 -9.26
CA THR A 100 -6.35 27.35 -8.90
C THR A 100 -6.79 27.98 -7.57
N SER A 101 -5.86 28.37 -6.70
CA SER A 101 -6.17 29.02 -5.42
C SER A 101 -6.82 30.41 -5.60
N THR A 102 -7.88 30.66 -4.83
CA THR A 102 -8.58 31.95 -4.79
C THR A 102 -7.71 33.07 -4.22
N PHE A 103 -8.04 34.32 -4.58
CA PHE A 103 -7.38 35.52 -4.04
C PHE A 103 -7.47 35.58 -2.50
N ALA A 104 -8.63 35.22 -1.94
CA ALA A 104 -8.85 35.22 -0.49
C ALA A 104 -7.91 34.22 0.23
N SER A 105 -7.73 33.01 -0.30
CA SER A 105 -6.81 32.03 0.28
C SER A 105 -5.36 32.52 0.22
N LYS A 106 -4.95 33.14 -0.90
CA LYS A 106 -3.61 33.72 -1.04
C LYS A 106 -3.38 34.84 -0.03
N LEU A 107 -4.35 35.74 0.14
CA LEU A 107 -4.28 36.83 1.10
C LEU A 107 -4.18 36.32 2.55
N ARG A 108 -4.92 35.27 2.90
CA ARG A 108 -4.83 34.64 4.23
C ARG A 108 -3.44 34.07 4.51
N VAL A 109 -2.83 33.37 3.55
CA VAL A 109 -1.47 32.82 3.70
C VAL A 109 -0.45 33.95 3.87
N VAL A 110 -0.53 34.99 3.04
CA VAL A 110 0.33 36.17 3.13
C VAL A 110 0.21 36.84 4.51
N ALA A 111 -1.02 37.06 4.99
CA ALA A 111 -1.27 37.65 6.30
C ALA A 111 -0.75 36.78 7.46
N LEU A 112 -0.94 35.46 7.37
CA LEU A 112 -0.46 34.51 8.38
C LEU A 112 1.06 34.52 8.48
N PHE A 113 1.77 34.43 7.35
CA PHE A 113 3.24 34.51 7.34
C PHE A 113 3.75 35.87 7.81
N GLY A 114 3.10 36.97 7.40
CA GLY A 114 3.38 38.30 7.93
C GLY A 114 3.24 38.36 9.45
N GLY A 115 2.15 37.80 9.99
CA GLY A 115 1.89 37.74 11.42
C GLY A 115 2.89 36.87 12.20
N VAL A 116 3.28 35.71 11.67
CA VAL A 116 4.27 34.82 12.28
C VAL A 116 5.63 35.50 12.37
N ILE A 117 6.11 36.10 11.27
CA ILE A 117 7.39 36.82 11.26
C ILE A 117 7.34 38.03 12.18
N LEU A 118 6.23 38.77 12.20
CA LEU A 118 6.01 39.87 13.15
C LEU A 118 6.13 39.38 14.60
N PHE A 119 5.46 38.27 14.96
CA PHE A 119 5.49 37.70 16.31
C PHE A 119 6.92 37.35 16.74
N PHE A 120 7.66 36.59 15.93
CA PHE A 120 9.03 36.22 16.26
C PHE A 120 9.96 37.44 16.29
N SER A 121 9.76 38.41 15.39
CA SER A 121 10.53 39.67 15.43
C SER A 121 10.31 40.44 16.74
N GLN A 122 9.07 40.50 17.24
CA GLN A 122 8.78 41.16 18.52
C GLN A 122 9.33 40.38 19.71
N LEU A 123 9.29 39.05 19.65
CA LEU A 123 9.88 38.19 20.68
C LEU A 123 11.40 38.42 20.81
N PHE A 124 12.13 38.45 19.69
CA PHE A 124 13.57 38.73 19.69
C PHE A 124 13.92 40.14 20.14
N GLN A 125 13.05 41.11 19.87
CA GLN A 125 13.24 42.51 20.26
C GLN A 125 12.73 42.82 21.67
N GLY A 126 12.26 41.82 22.42
CA GLY A 126 11.78 42.00 23.79
C GLY A 126 10.49 42.81 23.90
N TRP A 127 9.58 42.68 22.93
CA TRP A 127 8.26 43.34 22.92
C TRP A 127 8.35 44.88 22.96
N THR A 128 9.22 45.46 22.13
CA THR A 128 9.40 46.92 22.05
C THR A 128 8.31 47.66 21.26
N PHE A 129 7.49 46.95 20.47
CA PHE A 129 6.36 47.48 19.68
C PHE A 129 6.69 48.72 18.83
N GLN A 130 7.92 48.82 18.35
CA GLN A 130 8.32 49.93 17.49
C GLN A 130 7.62 49.83 16.13
N SER A 131 6.88 50.88 15.74
CA SER A 131 6.03 50.89 14.54
C SER A 131 6.81 50.57 13.26
N SER A 132 8.01 51.13 13.08
CA SER A 132 8.87 50.86 11.93
C SER A 132 9.32 49.38 11.88
N ALA A 133 9.68 48.81 13.02
CA ALA A 133 10.10 47.42 13.13
C ALA A 133 8.91 46.47 12.83
N MET A 134 7.74 46.75 13.40
CA MET A 134 6.52 45.97 13.17
C MET A 134 6.10 45.96 11.70
N VAL A 135 6.05 47.13 11.06
CA VAL A 135 5.68 47.25 9.64
C VAL A 135 6.70 46.51 8.76
N SER A 136 8.00 46.67 9.03
CA SER A 136 9.05 46.00 8.25
C SER A 136 9.02 44.47 8.41
N ALA A 137 8.79 43.96 9.63
CA ALA A 137 8.71 42.52 9.90
C ALA A 137 7.50 41.90 9.22
N PHE A 138 6.33 42.53 9.34
CA PHE A 138 5.12 42.08 8.67
C PHE A 138 5.27 42.09 7.14
N ALA A 139 5.78 43.19 6.58
CA ALA A 139 6.00 43.32 5.14
C ALA A 139 6.98 42.25 4.62
N THR A 140 8.07 41.99 5.35
CA THR A 140 9.04 40.95 5.00
C THR A 140 8.40 39.57 5.00
N GLY A 141 7.64 39.23 6.05
CA GLY A 141 6.92 37.95 6.13
C GLY A 141 5.86 37.79 5.05
N ALA A 142 5.14 38.87 4.72
CA ALA A 142 4.13 38.89 3.67
C ALA A 142 4.72 38.70 2.25
N LEU A 143 5.97 39.10 2.02
CA LEU A 143 6.64 38.91 0.71
C LEU A 143 7.08 37.45 0.47
N ILE A 144 7.38 36.68 1.52
CA ILE A 144 7.93 35.32 1.40
C ILE A 144 7.02 34.39 0.58
N PRO A 145 5.70 34.27 0.85
CA PRO A 145 4.81 33.44 0.02
C PRO A 145 4.76 33.88 -1.43
N GLY A 146 4.79 35.18 -1.71
CA GLY A 146 4.77 35.73 -3.07
C GLY A 146 6.02 35.36 -3.87
N VAL A 147 7.20 35.49 -3.26
CA VAL A 147 8.48 35.08 -3.87
C VAL A 147 8.50 33.57 -4.10
N PHE A 148 8.03 32.77 -3.14
CA PHE A 148 7.95 31.33 -3.26
C PHE A 148 6.98 30.90 -4.38
N TRP A 149 5.78 31.47 -4.45
CA TRP A 149 4.85 31.17 -5.54
C TRP A 149 5.42 31.58 -6.90
N GLY A 150 6.07 32.74 -6.98
CA GLY A 150 6.76 33.20 -8.19
C GLY A 150 7.86 32.25 -8.64
N SER A 151 8.68 31.73 -7.72
CA SER A 151 9.75 30.79 -8.03
C SER A 151 9.20 29.45 -8.51
N VAL A 152 8.16 28.91 -7.88
CA VAL A 152 7.49 27.67 -8.32
C VAL A 152 6.90 27.84 -9.72
N LEU A 153 6.21 28.95 -9.99
CA LEU A 153 5.65 29.23 -11.33
C LEU A 153 6.73 29.44 -12.40
N LEU A 154 7.89 29.98 -12.02
CA LEU A 154 9.03 30.11 -12.93
C LEU A 154 9.64 28.75 -13.26
N LEU A 155 9.86 27.91 -12.23
CA LEU A 155 10.37 26.55 -12.40
C LEU A 155 9.45 25.69 -13.27
N ASP A 156 8.13 25.80 -13.09
CA ASP A 156 7.13 25.13 -13.92
C ASP A 156 7.28 25.46 -15.41
N ARG A 157 7.56 26.73 -15.74
CA ARG A 157 7.80 27.15 -17.14
C ARG A 157 9.10 26.58 -17.74
N LEU A 158 10.06 26.18 -16.92
CA LEU A 158 11.32 25.58 -17.38
C LEU A 158 11.17 24.08 -17.68
N ILE A 159 10.09 23.44 -17.21
CA ILE A 159 9.86 22.01 -17.42
C ILE A 159 9.38 21.78 -18.87
N PRO A 160 9.94 20.80 -19.61
CA PRO A 160 9.52 20.50 -20.97
C PRO A 160 8.02 20.21 -21.09
N LYS A 161 7.39 20.68 -22.18
CA LYS A 161 5.96 20.41 -22.47
C LYS A 161 5.66 18.91 -22.61
N ALA A 162 6.61 18.13 -23.15
CA ALA A 162 6.48 16.68 -23.25
C ALA A 162 6.33 16.01 -21.87
N TYR A 163 7.04 16.52 -20.85
CA TYR A 163 6.92 16.01 -19.49
C TYR A 163 5.57 16.37 -18.87
N HIS A 164 5.06 17.58 -19.11
CA HIS A 164 3.70 17.97 -18.69
C HIS A 164 2.64 17.03 -19.25
N GLN A 165 2.68 16.76 -20.56
CA GLN A 165 1.73 15.87 -21.19
C GLN A 165 1.78 14.47 -20.58
N GLN A 166 2.98 13.94 -20.36
CA GLN A 166 3.17 12.65 -19.69
C GLN A 166 2.62 12.64 -18.26
N TYR A 167 2.87 13.70 -17.47
CA TYR A 167 2.34 13.81 -16.12
C TYR A 167 0.80 13.82 -16.12
N GLU A 168 0.18 14.60 -17.00
CA GLU A 168 -1.29 14.66 -17.13
C GLU A 168 -1.87 13.30 -17.55
N THR A 169 -1.23 12.59 -18.48
CA THR A 169 -1.64 11.23 -18.87
C THR A 169 -1.58 10.27 -17.68
N LEU A 170 -0.45 10.24 -16.95
CA LEU A 170 -0.29 9.36 -15.78
C LEU A 170 -1.25 9.74 -14.64
N PHE A 171 -1.51 11.03 -14.45
CA PHE A 171 -2.48 11.50 -13.47
C PHE A 171 -3.89 11.03 -13.83
N ALA A 172 -4.29 11.14 -15.10
CA ALA A 172 -5.58 10.67 -15.59
C ALA A 172 -5.72 9.13 -15.46
N GLU A 173 -4.68 8.36 -15.76
CA GLU A 173 -4.65 6.91 -15.51
C GLU A 173 -4.81 6.59 -14.02
N GLY A 174 -4.12 7.31 -13.13
CA GLY A 174 -4.28 7.16 -11.69
C GLY A 174 -5.70 7.48 -11.20
N VAL A 175 -6.34 8.49 -11.78
CA VAL A 175 -7.76 8.81 -11.52
C VAL A 175 -8.67 7.65 -11.94
N GLN A 176 -8.41 7.02 -13.09
CA GLN A 176 -9.18 5.86 -13.54
C GLN A 176 -8.98 4.65 -12.61
N LEU A 177 -7.77 4.41 -12.12
CA LEU A 177 -7.50 3.35 -11.14
C LEU A 177 -8.26 3.57 -9.84
N LEU A 178 -8.23 4.79 -9.29
CA LEU A 178 -9.00 5.13 -8.09
C LEU A 178 -10.51 4.97 -8.32
N ARG A 179 -11.00 5.32 -9.50
CA ARG A 179 -12.40 5.14 -9.88
C ARG A 179 -12.78 3.66 -9.94
N ALA A 180 -11.93 2.81 -10.53
CA ALA A 180 -12.18 1.37 -10.64
C ALA A 180 -12.33 0.69 -9.28
N VAL A 181 -11.53 1.10 -8.29
CA VAL A 181 -11.64 0.57 -6.92
C VAL A 181 -12.77 1.21 -6.10
N GLY A 182 -13.56 2.14 -6.65
CA GLY A 182 -14.71 2.73 -5.94
C GLY A 182 -14.37 3.92 -5.02
N ILE A 183 -13.30 4.67 -5.30
CA ILE A 183 -13.01 5.93 -4.59
C ILE A 183 -13.80 7.08 -5.22
N SER A 184 -14.63 7.74 -4.41
CA SER A 184 -15.36 8.95 -4.80
C SER A 184 -14.42 10.14 -4.98
N ASP A 185 -14.76 11.02 -5.94
CA ASP A 185 -13.99 12.22 -6.31
C ASP A 185 -12.50 11.95 -6.58
N PRO A 186 -12.15 10.97 -7.44
CA PRO A 186 -10.78 10.50 -7.61
C PRO A 186 -9.81 11.63 -8.02
N GLU A 187 -10.26 12.60 -8.81
CA GLU A 187 -9.47 13.77 -9.24
C GLU A 187 -9.00 14.62 -8.05
N LYS A 188 -9.84 14.73 -7.00
CA LYS A 188 -9.48 15.39 -5.76
C LYS A 188 -8.59 14.49 -4.91
N ARG A 189 -8.98 13.21 -4.76
CA ARG A 189 -8.31 12.23 -3.89
C ARG A 189 -6.88 11.89 -4.31
N MET A 190 -6.54 12.03 -5.59
CA MET A 190 -5.15 11.94 -6.07
C MET A 190 -4.19 12.92 -5.37
N ARG A 191 -4.71 14.05 -4.85
CA ARG A 191 -3.92 15.08 -4.17
C ARG A 191 -3.89 14.94 -2.65
N ASP A 192 -4.68 14.02 -2.10
CA ASP A 192 -4.75 13.80 -0.66
C ASP A 192 -3.59 12.89 -0.20
N TYR A 193 -3.24 13.02 1.06
CA TYR A 193 -2.26 12.18 1.74
C TYR A 193 -2.93 10.96 2.40
N PRO A 194 -2.19 9.86 2.66
CA PRO A 194 -2.74 8.65 3.29
C PRO A 194 -3.45 8.87 4.64
N HIS A 195 -3.01 9.86 5.42
CA HIS A 195 -3.65 10.20 6.70
C HIS A 195 -5.01 10.89 6.54
N GLN A 196 -5.33 11.38 5.33
CA GLN A 196 -6.63 11.97 4.99
C GLN A 196 -7.62 10.92 4.43
N PHE A 197 -7.17 9.68 4.23
CA PHE A 197 -8.01 8.56 3.78
C PHE A 197 -8.54 7.76 4.98
N SER A 198 -9.73 7.15 4.84
CA SER A 198 -10.20 6.11 5.76
C SER A 198 -9.39 4.82 5.61
N GLY A 199 -9.53 3.88 6.56
CA GLY A 199 -8.90 2.56 6.46
C GLY A 199 -9.22 1.85 5.13
N GLY A 200 -10.50 1.73 4.80
CA GLY A 200 -10.94 1.14 3.54
C GLY A 200 -10.49 1.93 2.30
N MET A 201 -10.44 3.27 2.35
CA MET A 201 -9.89 4.05 1.23
C MET A 201 -8.40 3.77 0.99
N ARG A 202 -7.61 3.58 2.05
CA ARG A 202 -6.20 3.21 1.92
C ARG A 202 -6.03 1.81 1.36
N GLN A 203 -6.84 0.85 1.80
CA GLN A 203 -6.83 -0.51 1.24
C GLN A 203 -7.17 -0.48 -0.25
N ARG A 204 -8.20 0.26 -0.65
CA ARG A 204 -8.55 0.47 -2.06
C ARG A 204 -7.43 1.14 -2.87
N ALA A 205 -6.76 2.15 -2.32
CA ALA A 205 -5.61 2.78 -2.98
C ALA A 205 -4.45 1.79 -3.19
N MET A 206 -4.17 0.93 -2.20
CA MET A 206 -3.18 -0.13 -2.32
C MET A 206 -3.56 -1.18 -3.37
N ILE A 207 -4.83 -1.58 -3.41
CA ILE A 207 -5.36 -2.47 -4.47
C ILE A 207 -5.17 -1.82 -5.85
N ALA A 208 -5.51 -0.53 -6.00
CA ALA A 208 -5.32 0.22 -7.24
C ALA A 208 -3.84 0.22 -7.69
N MET A 209 -2.90 0.40 -6.76
CA MET A 209 -1.45 0.32 -7.06
C MET A 209 -1.02 -1.09 -7.48
N ALA A 210 -1.50 -2.14 -6.79
CA ALA A 210 -1.17 -3.52 -7.14
C ALA A 210 -1.70 -3.93 -8.52
N LEU A 211 -2.86 -3.39 -8.91
CA LEU A 211 -3.52 -3.67 -10.19
C LEU A 211 -3.04 -2.77 -11.35
N ALA A 212 -2.28 -1.70 -11.06
CA ALA A 212 -1.89 -0.68 -12.02
C ALA A 212 -1.14 -1.21 -13.26
N LYS A 213 -0.48 -2.37 -13.13
CA LYS A 213 0.33 -3.00 -14.19
C LYS A 213 -0.25 -4.30 -14.75
N HIS A 214 -1.49 -4.64 -14.38
CA HIS A 214 -2.15 -5.88 -14.78
C HIS A 214 -1.24 -7.10 -14.59
N PRO A 215 -0.95 -7.47 -13.32
CA PRO A 215 0.04 -8.48 -12.99
C PRO A 215 -0.33 -9.89 -13.49
N SER A 216 0.67 -10.67 -13.92
CA SER A 216 0.52 -12.10 -14.23
C SER A 216 0.25 -12.94 -12.97
N LEU A 217 0.72 -12.52 -11.80
CA LEU A 217 0.41 -13.14 -10.52
C LEU A 217 0.05 -12.06 -9.49
N LEU A 218 -1.18 -12.11 -9.00
CA LEU A 218 -1.65 -11.26 -7.90
C LEU A 218 -1.75 -12.08 -6.62
N ILE A 219 -0.97 -11.74 -5.60
CA ILE A 219 -1.07 -12.32 -4.26
C ILE A 219 -1.89 -11.37 -3.39
N ALA A 220 -3.02 -11.82 -2.87
CA ALA A 220 -3.91 -11.00 -2.09
C ALA A 220 -3.99 -11.55 -0.66
N ASP A 221 -3.32 -10.87 0.27
CA ASP A 221 -3.27 -11.24 1.67
C ASP A 221 -4.32 -10.47 2.46
N GLU A 222 -5.42 -11.16 2.81
CA GLU A 222 -6.59 -10.57 3.47
C GLU A 222 -7.03 -9.22 2.86
N PRO A 223 -7.33 -9.18 1.55
CA PRO A 223 -7.51 -7.94 0.81
C PRO A 223 -8.80 -7.16 1.18
N THR A 224 -9.67 -7.72 2.02
CA THR A 224 -11.01 -7.19 2.29
C THR A 224 -11.28 -6.91 3.77
N THR A 225 -10.34 -7.18 4.68
CA THR A 225 -10.57 -7.09 6.14
C THR A 225 -11.00 -5.70 6.64
N ALA A 226 -10.64 -4.61 5.95
CA ALA A 226 -11.06 -3.24 6.33
C ALA A 226 -12.14 -2.65 5.40
N LEU A 227 -12.86 -3.49 4.65
CA LEU A 227 -13.90 -3.09 3.70
C LEU A 227 -15.30 -3.51 4.20
N ASP A 228 -16.31 -2.75 3.81
CA ASP A 228 -17.70 -3.17 3.94
C ASP A 228 -18.03 -4.29 2.93
N VAL A 229 -19.09 -5.07 3.20
CA VAL A 229 -19.46 -6.25 2.40
C VAL A 229 -19.72 -5.91 0.93
N THR A 230 -20.30 -4.74 0.64
CA THR A 230 -20.58 -4.31 -0.74
C THR A 230 -19.30 -3.99 -1.50
N ILE A 231 -18.40 -3.22 -0.89
CA ILE A 231 -17.10 -2.90 -1.49
C ILE A 231 -16.21 -4.15 -1.60
N GLN A 232 -16.27 -5.07 -0.63
CA GLN A 232 -15.59 -6.35 -0.70
C GLN A 232 -15.97 -7.11 -1.99
N ALA A 233 -17.27 -7.27 -2.26
CA ALA A 233 -17.74 -7.93 -3.47
C ALA A 233 -17.24 -7.23 -4.74
N GLN A 234 -17.32 -5.90 -4.80
CA GLN A 234 -16.83 -5.12 -5.94
C GLN A 234 -15.31 -5.31 -6.18
N ILE A 235 -14.51 -5.35 -5.11
CA ILE A 235 -13.05 -5.54 -5.23
C ILE A 235 -12.71 -6.95 -5.71
N LEU A 236 -13.40 -7.97 -5.17
CA LEU A 236 -13.21 -9.35 -5.59
C LEU A 236 -13.60 -9.53 -7.07
N GLU A 237 -14.72 -8.94 -7.49
CA GLU A 237 -15.14 -8.91 -8.90
C GLU A 237 -14.10 -8.23 -9.78
N LEU A 238 -13.59 -7.06 -9.39
CA LEU A 238 -12.53 -6.36 -10.13
C LEU A 238 -11.26 -7.21 -10.28
N MET A 239 -10.85 -7.92 -9.22
CA MET A 239 -9.69 -8.82 -9.27
C MET A 239 -9.91 -9.96 -10.27
N LEU A 240 -11.09 -10.55 -10.27
CA LEU A 240 -11.48 -11.60 -11.22
C LEU A 240 -11.60 -11.06 -12.65
N GLU A 241 -12.13 -9.86 -12.85
CA GLU A 241 -12.17 -9.22 -14.16
C GLU A 241 -10.78 -9.00 -14.73
N ILE A 242 -9.82 -8.55 -13.90
CA ILE A 242 -8.44 -8.31 -14.35
C ILE A 242 -7.76 -9.63 -14.68
N LYS A 243 -7.95 -10.67 -13.87
CA LYS A 243 -7.53 -12.04 -14.19
C LYS A 243 -8.12 -12.48 -15.53
N ASN A 244 -9.42 -12.34 -15.74
CA ASN A 244 -10.11 -12.81 -16.96
C ASN A 244 -9.75 -12.03 -18.22
N LYS A 245 -9.25 -10.79 -18.10
CA LYS A 245 -8.73 -10.02 -19.24
C LYS A 245 -7.38 -10.55 -19.75
N GLN A 246 -6.68 -11.38 -18.98
CA GLN A 246 -5.39 -11.95 -19.34
C GLN A 246 -5.40 -13.46 -19.20
N ASN A 247 -5.20 -14.19 -20.30
CA ASN A 247 -5.18 -15.66 -20.26
C ASN A 247 -4.07 -16.25 -19.36
N ASP A 248 -2.98 -15.49 -19.14
CA ASP A 248 -1.82 -15.92 -18.36
C ASP A 248 -1.75 -15.24 -16.97
N SER A 249 -2.89 -14.87 -16.38
CA SER A 249 -2.96 -14.27 -15.05
C SER A 249 -3.53 -15.24 -13.99
N ALA A 250 -2.91 -15.24 -12.81
CA ALA A 250 -3.32 -16.04 -11.65
C ALA A 250 -3.51 -15.15 -10.42
N VAL A 251 -4.47 -15.52 -9.57
CA VAL A 251 -4.73 -14.87 -8.29
C VAL A 251 -4.56 -15.89 -7.17
N VAL A 252 -3.75 -15.56 -6.18
CA VAL A 252 -3.62 -16.32 -4.93
C VAL A 252 -4.29 -15.49 -3.84
N LEU A 253 -5.45 -15.95 -3.39
CA LEU A 253 -6.18 -15.31 -2.29
C LEU A 253 -5.87 -16.02 -0.97
N ILE A 254 -5.44 -15.24 0.01
CA ILE A 254 -5.24 -15.68 1.40
C ILE A 254 -6.34 -15.01 2.22
N THR A 255 -7.21 -15.82 2.82
CA THR A 255 -8.32 -15.33 3.64
C THR A 255 -8.72 -16.38 4.66
N HIS A 256 -9.29 -15.92 5.76
CA HIS A 256 -9.97 -16.78 6.74
C HIS A 256 -11.48 -16.91 6.46
N ASP A 257 -12.02 -16.14 5.51
CA ASP A 257 -13.44 -16.15 5.15
C ASP A 257 -13.74 -17.20 4.07
N LEU A 258 -14.43 -18.27 4.50
CA LEU A 258 -14.81 -19.38 3.62
C LEU A 258 -15.92 -19.01 2.62
N ALA A 259 -16.75 -18.00 2.90
CA ALA A 259 -17.77 -17.56 1.95
C ALA A 259 -17.10 -16.90 0.73
N VAL A 260 -16.09 -16.06 0.96
CA VAL A 260 -15.28 -15.47 -0.11
C VAL A 260 -14.58 -16.55 -0.94
N VAL A 261 -14.02 -17.57 -0.29
CA VAL A 261 -13.37 -18.69 -0.98
C VAL A 261 -14.38 -19.43 -1.88
N ALA A 262 -15.57 -19.72 -1.38
CA ALA A 262 -16.61 -20.44 -2.12
C ALA A 262 -17.06 -19.68 -3.39
N GLU A 263 -17.07 -18.35 -3.34
CA GLU A 263 -17.53 -17.51 -4.44
C GLU A 263 -16.43 -17.23 -5.49
N THR A 264 -15.17 -17.15 -5.07
CA THR A 264 -14.10 -16.57 -5.92
C THR A 264 -13.00 -17.54 -6.35
N CYS A 265 -12.80 -18.64 -5.64
CA CYS A 265 -11.66 -19.53 -5.85
C CYS A 265 -12.04 -20.79 -6.63
N GLU A 266 -11.16 -21.26 -7.51
CA GLU A 266 -11.32 -22.56 -8.20
C GLU A 266 -10.77 -23.73 -7.37
N ARG A 267 -9.70 -23.47 -6.62
CA ARG A 267 -8.95 -24.43 -5.81
C ARG A 267 -8.58 -23.82 -4.47
N VAL A 268 -8.68 -24.60 -3.40
CA VAL A 268 -8.45 -24.16 -2.03
C VAL A 268 -7.36 -24.99 -1.36
N MET A 269 -6.53 -24.32 -0.57
CA MET A 269 -5.56 -24.95 0.32
C MET A 269 -5.88 -24.57 1.76
N VAL A 270 -6.28 -25.54 2.57
CA VAL A 270 -6.55 -25.34 3.99
C VAL A 270 -5.26 -25.56 4.77
N MET A 271 -4.88 -24.57 5.59
CA MET A 271 -3.66 -24.61 6.39
C MET A 271 -3.97 -24.59 7.88
N TYR A 272 -3.17 -25.32 8.67
CA TYR A 272 -3.19 -25.28 10.13
C TYR A 272 -1.80 -25.54 10.70
N GLY A 273 -1.35 -24.72 11.64
CA GLY A 273 -0.05 -24.89 12.30
C GLY A 273 1.14 -24.87 11.34
N GLY A 274 1.08 -24.03 10.30
CA GLY A 274 2.14 -23.90 9.29
C GLY A 274 2.23 -25.07 8.31
N LYS A 275 1.24 -25.96 8.27
CA LYS A 275 1.17 -27.09 7.34
C LYS A 275 -0.11 -27.01 6.50
N ILE A 276 -0.01 -27.40 5.24
CA ILE A 276 -1.16 -27.66 4.38
C ILE A 276 -1.81 -28.96 4.88
N GLN A 277 -3.08 -28.84 5.29
CA GLN A 277 -3.87 -29.95 5.81
C GLN A 277 -4.73 -30.59 4.73
N GLU A 278 -5.24 -29.79 3.80
CA GLU A 278 -6.11 -30.27 2.74
C GLU A 278 -6.03 -29.38 1.51
N VAL A 279 -6.03 -29.98 0.32
CA VAL A 279 -6.09 -29.28 -0.97
C VAL A 279 -7.11 -29.98 -1.85
N ALA A 280 -8.05 -29.23 -2.42
CA ALA A 280 -9.01 -29.75 -3.38
C ALA A 280 -9.58 -28.62 -4.25
N ALA A 281 -10.33 -28.98 -5.30
CA ALA A 281 -11.22 -28.04 -5.97
C ALA A 281 -12.26 -27.51 -4.97
N VAL A 282 -12.70 -26.25 -5.15
CA VAL A 282 -13.59 -25.59 -4.17
C VAL A 282 -14.87 -26.39 -3.93
N ASN A 283 -15.54 -26.85 -4.99
CA ASN A 283 -16.79 -27.60 -4.87
C ASN A 283 -16.59 -28.92 -4.10
N THR A 284 -15.55 -29.68 -4.46
CA THR A 284 -15.20 -30.95 -3.80
C THR A 284 -14.90 -30.75 -2.31
N LEU A 285 -14.15 -29.69 -1.95
CA LEU A 285 -13.81 -29.41 -0.55
C LEU A 285 -15.06 -29.08 0.27
N PHE A 286 -15.98 -28.29 -0.28
CA PHE A 286 -17.19 -27.84 0.43
C PHE A 286 -18.25 -28.95 0.53
N GLU A 287 -18.34 -29.82 -0.46
CA GLU A 287 -19.27 -30.96 -0.46
C GLU A 287 -18.77 -32.14 0.40
N ALA A 288 -17.48 -32.49 0.28
CA ALA A 288 -16.92 -33.70 0.88
C ALA A 288 -15.54 -33.44 1.55
N PRO A 289 -15.47 -32.58 2.58
CA PRO A 289 -14.23 -32.33 3.31
C PRO A 289 -13.72 -33.59 4.00
N LYS A 290 -12.43 -33.88 3.87
CA LYS A 290 -11.82 -35.10 4.40
C LYS A 290 -11.09 -34.87 5.71
N HIS A 291 -10.31 -33.79 5.83
CA HIS A 291 -9.52 -33.55 7.05
C HIS A 291 -10.44 -33.10 8.21
N PRO A 292 -10.33 -33.67 9.42
CA PRO A 292 -11.20 -33.32 10.56
C PRO A 292 -11.23 -31.81 10.88
N TYR A 293 -10.10 -31.11 10.72
CA TYR A 293 -10.05 -29.65 10.82
C TYR A 293 -10.95 -28.94 9.80
N THR A 294 -10.88 -29.33 8.51
CA THR A 294 -11.69 -28.74 7.43
C THR A 294 -13.17 -29.03 7.65
N LYS A 295 -13.53 -30.25 8.05
CA LYS A 295 -14.91 -30.59 8.46
C LYS A 295 -15.39 -29.64 9.55
N GLY A 296 -14.60 -29.49 10.61
CA GLY A 296 -14.91 -28.60 11.72
C GLY A 296 -15.05 -27.13 11.32
N LEU A 297 -14.22 -26.65 10.39
CA LEU A 297 -14.32 -25.30 9.84
C LEU A 297 -15.66 -25.09 9.11
N LEU A 298 -16.01 -25.98 8.18
CA LEU A 298 -17.22 -25.87 7.37
C LEU A 298 -18.50 -26.05 8.20
N HIS A 299 -18.46 -26.92 9.21
CA HIS A 299 -19.58 -27.11 10.14
C HIS A 299 -19.80 -25.90 11.06
N SER A 300 -18.76 -25.10 11.30
CA SER A 300 -18.87 -23.88 12.10
C SER A 300 -19.51 -22.72 11.32
N ILE A 301 -19.75 -22.87 10.00
CA ILE A 301 -20.37 -21.83 9.17
C ILE A 301 -21.89 -21.83 9.40
N PRO A 302 -22.50 -20.68 9.78
CA PRO A 302 -23.95 -20.58 9.95
C PRO A 302 -24.70 -20.82 8.63
N ARG A 303 -25.69 -21.71 8.63
CA ARG A 303 -26.56 -21.96 7.46
C ARG A 303 -27.87 -21.18 7.60
N PRO A 304 -28.23 -20.28 6.67
CA PRO A 304 -29.44 -19.46 6.76
C PRO A 304 -30.75 -20.27 6.81
N THR A 305 -30.74 -21.48 6.24
CA THR A 305 -31.88 -22.40 6.14
C THR A 305 -32.05 -23.30 7.35
N GLN A 306 -31.12 -23.32 8.31
CA GLN A 306 -31.28 -24.07 9.56
C GLN A 306 -32.28 -23.33 10.46
N GLU A 307 -33.35 -24.03 10.85
CA GLU A 307 -34.30 -23.51 11.82
C GLU A 307 -33.59 -23.18 13.15
N LYS A 308 -33.92 -22.01 13.70
CA LYS A 308 -33.22 -21.20 14.71
C LYS A 308 -32.96 -21.81 16.12
N ARG A 309 -32.65 -23.10 16.29
CA ARG A 309 -32.59 -23.72 17.64
C ARG A 309 -31.38 -24.59 17.98
N GLU A 310 -30.49 -24.91 17.05
CA GLU A 310 -29.31 -25.72 17.37
C GLU A 310 -28.08 -24.83 17.63
N ARG A 311 -27.30 -25.21 18.66
CA ARG A 311 -26.06 -24.50 19.01
C ARG A 311 -25.06 -24.70 17.88
N LEU A 312 -24.43 -23.62 17.41
CA LEU A 312 -23.40 -23.70 16.38
C LEU A 312 -22.32 -24.70 16.79
N GLU A 313 -21.98 -25.61 15.88
CA GLU A 313 -20.84 -26.50 16.05
C GLU A 313 -19.57 -25.64 16.08
N THR A 314 -18.66 -25.96 16.99
CA THR A 314 -17.39 -25.25 17.13
C THR A 314 -16.26 -26.26 17.28
N ILE A 315 -15.10 -25.93 16.72
CA ILE A 315 -13.91 -26.74 16.89
C ILE A 315 -13.43 -26.64 18.33
N ARG A 316 -13.44 -27.76 19.06
CA ARG A 316 -13.10 -27.84 20.47
C ARG A 316 -11.67 -27.39 20.78
N GLY A 317 -11.46 -27.01 22.03
CA GLY A 317 -10.15 -26.61 22.56
C GLY A 317 -9.65 -25.26 22.03
N MET A 318 -8.46 -24.85 22.50
CA MET A 318 -7.79 -23.63 22.07
C MET A 318 -6.67 -23.95 21.08
N VAL A 319 -6.37 -23.02 20.18
CA VAL A 319 -5.20 -23.12 19.31
C VAL A 319 -3.94 -23.10 20.18
N PRO A 320 -3.06 -24.12 20.10
CA PRO A 320 -1.83 -24.14 20.89
C PRO A 320 -0.87 -23.05 20.42
N SER A 321 0.05 -22.66 21.31
CA SER A 321 1.16 -21.77 20.94
C SER A 321 2.00 -22.40 19.83
N ILE A 322 2.49 -21.56 18.90
CA ILE A 322 3.34 -22.01 17.79
C ILE A 322 4.61 -22.71 18.28
N LEU A 323 5.11 -22.34 19.46
CA LEU A 323 6.28 -22.94 20.10
C LEU A 323 5.99 -24.34 20.68
N ASN A 324 4.72 -24.65 20.93
CA ASN A 324 4.26 -25.84 21.64
C ASN A 324 3.32 -26.69 20.76
N PHE A 325 3.58 -26.76 19.45
CA PHE A 325 2.86 -27.70 18.59
C PHE A 325 3.30 -29.15 18.89
N PRO A 326 2.38 -30.14 18.76
CA PRO A 326 2.73 -31.55 18.90
C PRO A 326 3.76 -31.97 17.83
N ALA A 327 4.57 -32.97 18.16
CA ALA A 327 5.60 -33.49 17.27
C ALA A 327 4.99 -34.09 15.99
N GLY A 328 3.90 -34.85 16.13
CA GLY A 328 3.13 -35.40 15.02
C GLY A 328 2.14 -34.41 14.39
N CYS A 329 0.92 -34.88 14.12
CA CYS A 329 -0.15 -34.09 13.50
C CYS A 329 -0.45 -32.82 14.28
N LYS A 330 -0.29 -31.66 13.63
CA LYS A 330 -0.47 -30.34 14.26
C LYS A 330 -1.86 -30.13 14.85
N PHE A 331 -2.89 -30.77 14.32
CA PHE A 331 -4.28 -30.66 14.78
C PHE A 331 -4.69 -31.70 15.84
N CYS A 332 -3.82 -32.64 16.23
CA CYS A 332 -4.21 -33.78 17.05
C CYS A 332 -4.77 -33.42 18.44
N THR A 333 -4.43 -32.25 19.00
CA THR A 333 -4.92 -31.79 20.30
C THR A 333 -6.39 -31.35 20.28
N ARG A 334 -6.97 -31.16 19.10
CA ARG A 334 -8.33 -30.65 18.88
C ARG A 334 -9.17 -31.55 17.96
N CYS A 335 -8.60 -32.68 17.55
CA CYS A 335 -9.21 -33.61 16.61
C CYS A 335 -10.06 -34.64 17.35
N ASP A 336 -11.36 -34.70 17.05
CA ASP A 336 -12.24 -35.74 17.62
C ASP A 336 -11.95 -37.14 17.04
N GLU A 337 -11.34 -37.23 15.84
CA GLU A 337 -10.94 -38.48 15.17
C GLU A 337 -9.44 -38.82 15.38
N LYS A 338 -8.89 -38.49 16.56
CA LYS A 338 -7.45 -38.67 16.85
C LYS A 338 -7.08 -40.15 16.98
N LEU A 339 -5.98 -40.54 16.32
CA LEU A 339 -5.31 -41.85 16.48
C LEU A 339 -4.07 -41.72 17.37
N GLU A 340 -3.60 -42.84 17.95
CA GLU A 340 -2.40 -42.84 18.81
C GLU A 340 -1.15 -42.32 18.08
N LYS A 341 -0.96 -42.72 16.82
CA LYS A 341 0.17 -42.27 15.98
C LYS A 341 0.16 -40.77 15.66
N CYS A 342 -0.96 -40.08 15.88
CA CYS A 342 -1.08 -38.64 15.60
C CYS A 342 -0.22 -37.77 16.52
N GLU A 343 0.12 -38.21 17.73
CA GLU A 343 0.94 -37.40 18.64
C GLU A 343 2.42 -37.39 18.27
N THR A 344 2.91 -38.51 17.72
CA THR A 344 4.34 -38.78 17.55
C THR A 344 4.80 -38.69 16.10
N ILE A 345 3.93 -39.02 15.13
CA ILE A 345 4.29 -39.10 13.70
C ILE A 345 3.55 -38.00 12.93
N GLU A 346 4.28 -37.21 12.16
CA GLU A 346 3.69 -36.22 11.23
C GLU A 346 3.09 -36.98 10.03
N PRO A 347 1.78 -36.83 9.74
CA PRO A 347 1.20 -37.43 8.53
C PRO A 347 1.75 -36.75 7.27
N ASP A 348 1.95 -37.52 6.21
CA ASP A 348 2.28 -36.99 4.89
C ASP A 348 1.05 -36.39 4.19
N LEU A 349 1.28 -35.49 3.23
CA LEU A 349 0.23 -34.97 2.36
C LEU A 349 0.02 -36.01 1.24
N LEU A 350 -1.08 -36.76 1.32
CA LEU A 350 -1.40 -37.84 0.40
C LEU A 350 -2.56 -37.47 -0.51
N GLU A 351 -2.48 -37.85 -1.78
CA GLU A 351 -3.60 -37.78 -2.71
C GLU A 351 -4.56 -38.94 -2.40
N VAL A 352 -5.76 -38.62 -1.92
CA VAL A 352 -6.78 -39.62 -1.55
C VAL A 352 -7.76 -39.88 -2.69
N GLU A 353 -7.99 -38.86 -3.51
CA GLU A 353 -8.80 -38.86 -4.74
C GLU A 353 -8.08 -37.94 -5.75
N PRO A 354 -8.29 -38.07 -7.07
CA PRO A 354 -7.60 -37.26 -8.06
C PRO A 354 -7.75 -35.75 -7.79
N GLY A 355 -6.63 -35.07 -7.52
CA GLY A 355 -6.59 -33.65 -7.19
C GLY A 355 -7.02 -33.29 -5.75
N HIS A 356 -7.33 -34.28 -4.91
CA HIS A 356 -7.69 -34.09 -3.49
C HIS A 356 -6.59 -34.64 -2.58
N PHE A 357 -5.84 -33.73 -1.96
CA PHE A 357 -4.74 -34.05 -1.07
C PHE A 357 -5.13 -33.81 0.39
N VAL A 358 -4.76 -34.74 1.27
CA VAL A 358 -5.09 -34.69 2.70
C VAL A 358 -3.86 -35.08 3.52
N ARG A 359 -3.56 -34.29 4.54
CA ARG A 359 -2.50 -34.57 5.53
C ARG A 359 -3.10 -35.20 6.79
N CYS A 360 -3.54 -36.45 6.70
CA CYS A 360 -4.17 -37.13 7.83
C CYS A 360 -3.91 -38.64 7.84
N HIS A 361 -3.64 -39.15 9.04
CA HIS A 361 -3.39 -40.56 9.33
C HIS A 361 -4.60 -41.48 9.09
N LEU A 362 -5.82 -40.94 9.00
CA LEU A 362 -7.03 -41.71 8.67
C LEU A 362 -7.01 -42.24 7.23
N PHE A 363 -6.27 -41.58 6.33
CA PHE A 363 -6.20 -41.92 4.91
C PHE A 363 -4.85 -42.55 4.51
N SER A 364 -3.97 -42.81 5.47
CA SER A 364 -2.64 -43.38 5.20
C SER A 364 -2.68 -44.80 4.63
N GLU A 365 -3.80 -45.50 4.79
CA GLU A 365 -3.99 -46.91 4.37
C GLU A 365 -4.66 -47.05 2.99
N VAL A 366 -5.07 -45.94 2.34
CA VAL A 366 -5.74 -45.98 1.03
C VAL A 366 -4.77 -46.23 -0.14
N LYS A 367 -3.48 -46.43 0.13
CA LYS A 367 -2.53 -47.00 -0.83
C LYS A 367 -2.52 -48.53 -0.70
N SER A 368 -3.51 -49.20 -1.29
CA SER A 368 -3.43 -50.64 -1.62
C SER A 368 -3.78 -50.86 -3.08
#